data_AF-B4PM26-F1
#
_entry.id   AF-B4PM26-F1
#
_cell.length_a   1.000
_cell.length_b   1.000
_cell.length_c   1.000
_cell.angle_alpha   90.00
_cell.angle_beta   90.00
_cell.angle_gamma   90.00
#
_symmetry.space_group_name_H-M   'P 1'
#
loop_
_entity.id
_entity.type
_entity.pdbx_description
1 polymer ?
#
loop_
_entity_poly.entity_id
_entity_poly.type
_entity_poly.pdbx_seq_one_letter_code
_entity_poly.pdbx_strand_id
1 'polypeptide(L)'
;MGWLSTSFGIILLTLLFTIWIAAHPRWDEMAKVVASKMNYTDRHRIQKAAKAAKYVDTQIDDFYVRKLENQKKVAAREILDSAYTETSKCIRRYYGGEHLQQFNDCIQHVIQLHIDRLRSLLQITTERRSSGASRLNIWH
;
A
#
# COMPACT_ATOMS: atom_id res chain seq x y z
N MET A 1 28.37 -35.51 -12.43
CA MET A 1 27.58 -34.49 -13.14
C MET A 1 26.20 -34.41 -12.46
N GLY A 2 26.05 -33.58 -11.43
CA GLY A 2 25.40 -32.28 -11.59
C GLY A 2 24.07 -32.12 -10.83
N TRP A 3 23.62 -33.12 -10.05
CA TRP A 3 22.32 -33.07 -9.35
C TRP A 3 22.21 -31.94 -8.30
N LEU A 4 23.32 -31.54 -7.67
CA LEU A 4 23.33 -30.44 -6.71
C LEU A 4 23.21 -29.06 -7.36
N SER A 5 23.63 -28.89 -8.63
CA SER A 5 23.54 -27.57 -9.28
C SER A 5 22.12 -27.26 -9.77
N THR A 6 21.31 -28.30 -10.02
CA THR A 6 19.92 -28.14 -10.45
C THR A 6 19.03 -27.64 -9.31
N SER A 7 19.29 -28.08 -8.07
CA SER A 7 18.51 -27.70 -6.89
C SER A 7 18.76 -26.25 -6.48
N PHE A 8 20.02 -25.78 -6.53
CA PHE A 8 20.37 -24.38 -6.22
C PHE A 8 19.76 -23.39 -7.23
N GLY A 9 19.71 -23.74 -8.52
CA GLY A 9 19.09 -22.89 -9.54
C GLY A 9 17.58 -22.69 -9.33
N ILE A 10 16.87 -23.74 -8.91
CA ILE A 10 15.43 -23.68 -8.64
C ILE A 10 15.14 -22.82 -7.41
N ILE A 11 15.94 -22.94 -6.34
CA ILE A 11 15.76 -22.13 -5.13
C ILE A 11 16.01 -20.65 -5.44
N LEU A 12 17.05 -20.34 -6.22
CA LEU A 12 17.34 -18.96 -6.64
C LEU A 12 16.22 -18.37 -7.51
N LEU A 13 15.66 -19.18 -8.43
CA LEU A 13 14.50 -18.79 -9.25
C LEU A 13 13.24 -18.55 -8.41
N THR A 14 12.94 -19.41 -7.43
CA THR A 14 11.79 -19.20 -6.53
C THR A 14 11.95 -17.94 -5.68
N LEU A 15 13.16 -17.63 -5.20
CA LEU A 15 13.44 -16.39 -4.48
C LEU A 15 13.27 -15.16 -5.38
N LEU A 16 13.73 -15.20 -6.63
CA LEU A 16 13.54 -14.09 -7.58
C LEU A 16 12.06 -13.87 -7.94
N PHE A 17 11.25 -14.93 -8.06
CA PHE A 17 9.81 -14.79 -8.26
C PHE A 17 9.09 -14.19 -7.03
N THR A 18 9.55 -14.48 -5.80
CA THR A 18 8.96 -13.86 -4.60
C THR A 18 9.31 -12.38 -4.44
N ILE A 19 10.45 -11.94 -4.99
CA ILE A 19 10.87 -10.53 -4.97
C ILE A 19 10.12 -9.71 -6.04
N TRP A 20 9.68 -10.35 -7.13
CA TRP A 20 8.96 -9.68 -8.22
C TRP A 20 7.44 -9.56 -8.04
N ILE A 21 6.91 -9.83 -6.85
CA ILE A 21 5.51 -9.52 -6.48
C ILE A 21 5.37 -8.04 -6.06
N ALA A 22 6.33 -7.19 -6.44
CA ALA A 22 6.38 -5.77 -6.06
C ALA A 22 5.60 -4.82 -6.99
N ALA A 23 4.87 -5.35 -7.98
CA ALA A 23 3.95 -4.57 -8.82
C ALA A 23 2.65 -5.36 -9.00
N HIS A 24 1.92 -5.59 -7.91
CA HIS A 24 0.63 -6.24 -8.00
C HIS A 24 -0.37 -5.27 -8.67
N PRO A 25 -1.10 -5.65 -9.75
CA PRO A 25 -2.16 -4.84 -10.37
C PRO A 25 -3.42 -4.72 -9.48
N ARG A 26 -3.25 -4.90 -8.16
CA ARG A 26 -4.31 -5.01 -7.16
C ARG A 26 -5.15 -3.75 -7.08
N TRP A 27 -4.55 -2.58 -7.28
CA TRP A 27 -5.22 -1.28 -7.33
C TRP A 27 -5.91 -1.02 -8.68
N ASP A 28 -5.25 -1.38 -9.78
CA ASP A 28 -5.78 -1.19 -11.15
C ASP A 28 -7.08 -1.98 -11.38
N GLU A 29 -7.18 -3.18 -10.80
CA GLU A 29 -8.36 -4.04 -10.93
C GLU A 29 -9.39 -3.83 -9.81
N MET A 30 -9.09 -3.03 -8.78
CA MET A 30 -9.95 -2.88 -7.59
C MET A 30 -11.39 -2.49 -7.95
N ALA A 31 -11.55 -1.44 -8.76
CA ALA A 31 -12.86 -0.92 -9.14
C ALA A 31 -13.68 -1.98 -9.90
N LYS A 32 -13.06 -2.71 -10.82
CA LYS A 32 -13.70 -3.78 -11.60
C LYS A 32 -14.10 -4.95 -10.72
N VAL A 33 -13.23 -5.37 -9.80
CA VAL A 33 -13.51 -6.46 -8.85
C VAL A 33 -14.67 -6.09 -7.94
N VAL A 34 -14.72 -4.85 -7.43
CA VAL A 34 -15.84 -4.39 -6.61
C VAL A 34 -17.13 -4.32 -7.43
N ALA A 35 -17.05 -3.83 -8.68
CA ALA A 35 -18.21 -3.76 -9.57
C ALA A 35 -18.78 -5.14 -9.86
N SER A 36 -17.93 -6.11 -10.19
CA SER A 36 -18.33 -7.51 -10.42
C SER A 36 -19.01 -8.11 -9.19
N LYS A 37 -18.45 -7.93 -8.00
CA LYS A 37 -19.02 -8.43 -6.74
C LYS A 37 -20.38 -7.81 -6.40
N MET A 38 -20.63 -6.58 -6.86
CA MET A 38 -21.88 -5.87 -6.62
C MET A 38 -22.88 -5.97 -7.79
N ASN A 39 -22.54 -6.70 -8.85
CA ASN A 39 -23.29 -6.71 -10.11
C ASN A 39 -23.55 -5.29 -10.68
N TYR A 40 -22.55 -4.43 -10.58
CA TYR A 40 -22.61 -3.02 -10.97
C TYR A 40 -22.06 -2.80 -12.37
N THR A 41 -22.79 -2.09 -13.23
CA THR A 41 -22.52 -2.04 -14.69
C THR A 41 -22.24 -0.65 -15.26
N ASP A 42 -22.41 0.43 -14.50
CA ASP A 42 -22.15 1.80 -14.98
C ASP A 42 -20.64 2.00 -15.23
N ARG A 43 -20.25 1.95 -16.51
CA ARG A 43 -18.86 2.06 -16.96
C ARG A 43 -18.21 3.39 -16.55
N HIS A 44 -18.95 4.48 -16.56
CA HIS A 44 -18.41 5.80 -16.24
C HIS A 44 -18.09 5.92 -14.75
N ARG A 45 -18.99 5.46 -13.88
CA ARG A 45 -18.72 5.40 -12.44
C ARG A 45 -17.62 4.40 -12.11
N ILE A 46 -17.53 3.28 -12.81
CA ILE A 46 -16.41 2.33 -12.68
C ILE A 46 -15.08 2.99 -13.03
N GLN A 47 -15.01 3.71 -14.15
CA GLN A 47 -13.80 4.41 -14.56
C GLN A 47 -13.38 5.50 -13.55
N LYS A 48 -14.34 6.23 -12.98
CA LYS A 48 -14.06 7.21 -11.92
C LYS A 48 -13.48 6.56 -10.68
N ALA A 49 -14.06 5.46 -10.23
CA ALA A 49 -13.56 4.69 -9.09
C ALA A 49 -12.16 4.12 -9.35
N ALA A 50 -11.88 3.64 -10.57
CA ALA A 50 -10.57 3.14 -10.96
C ALA A 50 -9.49 4.24 -10.90
N LYS A 51 -9.80 5.44 -11.43
CA LYS A 51 -8.91 6.60 -11.35
C LYS A 51 -8.63 6.99 -9.90
N ALA A 52 -9.65 7.00 -9.05
CA ALA A 52 -9.49 7.30 -7.63
C ALA A 52 -8.65 6.25 -6.89
N ALA A 53 -8.87 4.96 -7.14
CA ALA A 53 -8.07 3.88 -6.56
C ALA A 53 -6.58 4.02 -6.93
N LYS A 54 -6.29 4.31 -8.21
CA LYS A 54 -4.93 4.58 -8.68
C LYS A 54 -4.33 5.84 -8.06
N TYR A 55 -5.14 6.86 -7.81
CA TYR A 55 -4.70 8.07 -7.11
C TYR A 55 -4.30 7.76 -5.66
N VAL A 56 -5.09 6.96 -4.93
CA VAL A 56 -4.73 6.49 -3.58
C VAL A 56 -3.41 5.74 -3.60
N ASP A 57 -3.27 4.77 -4.51
CA ASP A 57 -2.04 3.99 -4.67
C ASP A 57 -0.83 4.90 -4.91
N THR A 58 -0.94 5.84 -5.85
CA THR A 58 0.15 6.78 -6.17
C THR A 58 0.55 7.61 -4.96
N GLN A 59 -0.40 8.15 -4.19
CA GLN A 59 -0.09 9.01 -3.05
C GLN A 59 0.55 8.23 -1.89
N ILE A 60 0.05 7.02 -1.62
CA ILE A 60 0.53 6.20 -0.50
C ILE A 60 1.86 5.51 -0.86
N ASP A 61 1.97 4.96 -2.08
CA ASP A 61 3.19 4.27 -2.54
C ASP A 61 4.35 5.24 -2.73
N ASP A 62 4.11 6.47 -3.20
CA ASP A 62 5.16 7.50 -3.27
C ASP A 62 5.77 7.77 -1.88
N PHE A 63 4.94 7.85 -0.85
CA PHE A 63 5.42 7.97 0.53
C PHE A 63 6.17 6.71 0.98
N TYR A 64 5.61 5.53 0.70
CA TYR A 64 6.16 4.26 1.13
C TYR A 64 7.52 3.95 0.49
N VAL A 65 7.67 4.13 -0.83
CA VAL A 65 8.89 3.84 -1.57
C VAL A 65 9.98 4.86 -1.28
N ARG A 66 9.65 6.15 -1.27
CA ARG A 66 10.66 7.23 -1.20
C ARG A 66 11.09 7.57 0.22
N LYS A 67 10.22 7.38 1.23
CA LYS A 67 10.47 7.89 2.58
C LYS A 67 10.72 6.82 3.64
N LEU A 68 10.39 5.55 3.38
CA LEU A 68 10.62 4.46 4.33
C LEU A 68 11.85 3.62 3.97
N GLU A 69 12.76 3.48 4.93
CA GLU A 69 13.87 2.51 4.86
C GLU A 69 13.32 1.08 4.75
N ASN A 70 14.06 0.18 4.08
CA ASN A 70 13.60 -1.19 3.79
C ASN A 70 13.15 -1.99 5.03
N GLN A 71 13.72 -1.72 6.20
CA GLN A 71 13.37 -2.38 7.46
C GLN A 71 11.96 -1.98 7.96
N LYS A 72 11.50 -0.77 7.59
CA LYS A 72 10.21 -0.20 8.00
C LYS A 72 9.08 -0.55 7.04
N LYS A 73 9.43 -1.07 5.85
CA LYS A 73 8.48 -1.51 4.82
C LYS A 73 7.61 -2.68 5.27
N VAL A 74 8.14 -3.58 6.12
CA VAL A 74 7.38 -4.70 6.69
C VAL A 74 6.24 -4.17 7.58
N ALA A 75 6.55 -3.26 8.52
CA ALA A 75 5.54 -2.65 9.39
C ALA A 75 4.55 -1.74 8.63
N ALA A 76 5.01 -1.09 7.57
CA ALA A 76 4.14 -0.27 6.73
C ALA A 76 3.20 -1.08 5.83
N ARG A 77 3.45 -2.38 5.61
CA ARG A 77 2.61 -3.25 4.79
C ARG A 77 1.17 -3.33 5.30
N GLU A 78 0.99 -3.43 6.62
CA GLU A 78 -0.34 -3.43 7.23
C GLU A 78 -1.10 -2.11 6.98
N ILE A 79 -0.38 -0.99 6.91
CA ILE A 79 -0.97 0.32 6.61
C ILE A 79 -1.45 0.34 5.14
N LEU A 80 -0.68 -0.23 4.21
CA LEU A 80 -1.08 -0.37 2.81
C LEU A 80 -2.31 -1.28 2.65
N ASP A 81 -2.35 -2.41 3.34
CA ASP A 81 -3.49 -3.34 3.31
C ASP A 81 -4.76 -2.72 3.91
N SER A 82 -4.60 -1.91 4.97
CA SER A 82 -5.70 -1.15 5.53
C SER A 82 -6.22 -0.09 4.54
N ALA A 83 -5.33 0.65 3.87
CA ALA A 83 -5.72 1.64 2.87
C ALA A 83 -6.47 1.00 1.71
N TYR A 84 -6.01 -0.17 1.27
CA TYR A 84 -6.69 -0.94 0.23
C TYR A 84 -8.13 -1.31 0.64
N THR A 85 -8.28 -1.82 1.86
CA THR A 85 -9.59 -2.22 2.41
C THR A 85 -10.55 -1.03 2.50
N GLU A 86 -10.10 0.10 3.03
CA GLU A 86 -10.93 1.30 3.17
C GLU A 86 -11.29 1.90 1.81
N THR A 87 -10.35 1.92 0.86
CA THR A 87 -10.64 2.35 -0.52
C THR A 87 -11.72 1.48 -1.16
N SER A 88 -11.65 0.15 -0.98
CA SER A 88 -12.68 -0.76 -1.47
C SER A 88 -14.06 -0.45 -0.87
N LYS A 89 -14.12 -0.08 0.42
CA LYS A 89 -15.37 0.35 1.07
C LYS A 89 -15.92 1.65 0.47
N CYS A 90 -15.08 2.67 0.24
CA CYS A 90 -15.50 3.90 -0.44
C CYS A 90 -16.10 3.61 -1.82
N ILE A 91 -15.45 2.74 -2.61
CA ILE A 91 -15.95 2.36 -3.94
C ILE A 91 -17.29 1.62 -3.83
N ARG A 92 -17.44 0.69 -2.88
CA ARG A 92 -18.71 -0.01 -2.66
C ARG A 92 -19.85 0.97 -2.34
N ARG A 93 -19.60 1.94 -1.46
CA ARG A 93 -20.60 2.96 -1.11
C ARG A 93 -20.97 3.83 -2.31
N TYR A 94 -19.99 4.20 -3.13
CA TYR A 94 -20.22 4.93 -4.37
C TYR A 94 -21.07 4.16 -5.38
N TYR A 95 -20.83 2.85 -5.55
CA TYR A 95 -21.68 2.00 -6.38
C TYR A 95 -23.05 1.74 -5.74
N GLY A 96 -23.14 1.81 -4.41
CA GLY A 96 -24.39 1.72 -3.63
C GLY A 96 -25.27 2.98 -3.70
N GLY A 97 -24.85 4.04 -4.39
CA GLY A 97 -25.69 5.20 -4.68
C GLY A 97 -25.15 6.53 -4.16
N GLU A 98 -24.03 6.56 -3.45
CA GLU A 98 -23.46 7.83 -2.98
C GLU A 98 -23.12 8.78 -4.14
N HIS A 99 -23.18 10.07 -3.82
CA HIS A 99 -22.82 11.12 -4.76
C HIS A 99 -21.30 11.18 -4.94
N LEU A 100 -20.87 11.70 -6.09
CA LEU A 100 -19.46 11.81 -6.43
C LEU A 100 -18.66 12.60 -5.38
N GLN A 101 -19.25 13.63 -4.78
CA GLN A 101 -18.61 14.43 -3.75
C GLN A 101 -18.29 13.59 -2.50
N GLN A 102 -19.27 12.85 -1.98
CA GLN A 102 -19.09 11.95 -0.83
C GLN A 102 -18.03 10.87 -1.10
N PHE A 103 -18.03 10.33 -2.32
CA PHE A 103 -17.00 9.39 -2.75
C PHE A 103 -15.60 10.02 -2.72
N ASN A 104 -15.45 11.22 -3.29
CA ASN A 104 -14.17 11.93 -3.31
C ASN A 104 -13.70 12.28 -1.89
N ASP A 105 -14.60 12.71 -1.01
CA ASP A 105 -14.30 13.02 0.39
C ASP A 105 -13.83 11.76 1.14
N CYS A 106 -14.48 10.61 0.89
CA CYS A 106 -14.07 9.31 1.43
C CYS A 106 -12.66 8.93 0.97
N ILE A 107 -12.37 9.07 -0.33
CA ILE A 107 -11.04 8.78 -0.90
C ILE A 107 -9.97 9.71 -0.30
N GLN A 108 -10.26 11.00 -0.18
CA GLN A 108 -9.33 11.97 0.40
C GLN A 108 -9.04 11.66 1.88
N HIS A 109 -10.07 11.26 2.62
CA HIS A 109 -9.92 10.83 4.01
C HIS A 109 -9.01 9.61 4.14
N VAL A 110 -9.19 8.59 3.28
CA VAL A 110 -8.32 7.40 3.23
C VAL A 110 -6.87 7.81 3.00
N ILE A 111 -6.60 8.66 2.02
CA ILE A 111 -5.24 9.14 1.72
C ILE A 111 -4.63 9.83 2.94
N GLN A 112 -5.33 10.81 3.51
CA GLN A 112 -4.83 11.59 4.64
C GLN A 112 -4.53 10.69 5.85
N LEU A 113 -5.50 9.84 6.24
CA LEU A 113 -5.36 8.94 7.38
C LEU A 113 -4.15 8.02 7.24
N HIS A 114 -3.96 7.42 6.06
CA HIS A 114 -2.89 6.45 5.87
C HIS A 114 -1.52 7.10 5.68
N ILE A 115 -1.43 8.28 5.06
CA ILE A 115 -0.20 9.07 5.03
C ILE A 115 0.21 9.48 6.45
N ASP A 116 -0.73 9.91 7.28
CA ASP A 116 -0.42 10.31 8.66
C ASP A 116 0.06 9.10 9.48
N ARG A 117 -0.54 7.93 9.33
CA ARG A 117 -0.05 6.69 9.95
C ARG A 117 1.37 6.32 9.50
N LEU A 118 1.67 6.44 8.20
CA LEU A 118 3.02 6.21 7.68
C LEU A 118 4.03 7.23 8.24
N ARG A 119 3.62 8.50 8.40
CA ARG A 119 4.45 9.54 9.02
C ARG A 119 4.72 9.25 10.50
N SER A 120 3.71 8.82 11.26
CA SER A 120 3.90 8.42 12.66
C SER A 120 4.85 7.24 12.80
N LEU A 121 4.74 6.23 11.93
CA LEU A 121 5.69 5.12 11.88
C LEU A 121 7.12 5.58 11.63
N LEU A 122 7.31 6.57 10.74
CA LEU A 122 8.61 7.19 10.49
C LEU A 122 9.15 7.92 11.73
N GLN A 123 8.32 8.71 12.42
CA GLN A 123 8.71 9.49 13.60
C GLN A 123 9.10 8.62 14.80
N ILE A 124 8.27 7.63 15.15
CA ILE A 124 8.54 6.68 16.26
C ILE A 124 9.88 5.98 16.04
N THR A 125 10.17 5.60 14.79
CA THR A 125 11.42 4.91 14.47
C THR A 125 12.64 5.84 14.46
N THR A 126 12.49 7.13 14.12
CA THR A 126 13.58 8.11 14.23
C THR A 126 13.92 8.44 15.68
N GLU A 127 12.93 8.63 16.56
CA GLU A 127 13.14 8.91 17.99
C GLU A 127 13.79 7.74 18.73
N ARG A 128 13.45 6.51 18.35
CA ARG A 128 14.10 5.30 18.88
C ARG A 128 15.57 5.17 18.44
N ARG A 129 15.95 5.75 17.30
CA ARG A 129 17.33 5.76 16.79
C ARG A 129 18.17 6.87 17.45
N SER A 130 17.59 8.04 17.73
CA SER A 130 18.28 9.14 18.42
C SER A 130 18.48 8.85 19.91
N SER A 131 17.55 8.15 20.58
CA SER A 131 17.67 7.75 21.98
C SER A 131 18.71 6.64 22.25
N GLY A 132 19.11 5.88 21.22
CA GLY A 132 20.17 4.86 21.33
C GLY A 132 21.60 5.39 21.09
N ALA A 133 21.75 6.46 20.31
CA ALA A 133 23.06 7.01 19.94
C ALA A 133 23.57 8.11 20.89
N SER A 134 22.74 8.60 21.83
CA SER A 134 23.07 9.73 22.71
C SER A 134 23.56 9.33 24.11
N ARG A 135 24.11 8.12 24.28
CA ARG A 135 24.68 7.65 25.57
C ARG A 135 26.20 7.46 25.58
N LEU A 136 26.92 8.02 24.60
CA LEU A 136 28.38 8.06 24.59
C LEU A 136 28.85 9.50 24.36
N ASN A 137 28.84 10.32 25.42
CA ASN A 137 29.75 11.46 25.60
C ASN A 137 29.43 12.22 26.91
N ILE A 138 29.57 11.57 28.06
CA ILE A 138 29.91 12.23 29.35
C ILE A 138 30.55 11.09 30.17
N TRP A 139 31.84 11.06 30.50
CA TRP A 139 32.59 12.02 31.32
C TRP A 139 34.11 11.97 31.05
N HIS A 140 34.74 13.11 31.39
CA HIS A 140 36.17 13.44 31.45
C HIS A 140 37.06 12.42 32.17
#